data_AF-A0A7S3ZBA4-F1
#
_entry.id   AF-A0A7S3ZBA4-F1
#
_cell.length_a   1.000
_cell.length_b   1.000
_cell.length_c   1.000
_cell.angle_alpha   90.00
_cell.angle_beta   90.00
_cell.angle_gamma   90.00
#
_symmetry.space_group_name_H-M   'P 1'
#
loop_
_entity.id
_entity.type
_entity.pdbx_description
1 polymer ?
#
loop_
_entity_poly.entity_id
_entity_poly.type
_entity_poly.pdbx_seq_one_letter_code
_entity_poly.pdbx_strand_id
1 'polypeptide(L)'
;ADAWKRLREAASRVARVQRECGIELDEKGYVEQFRNSLVDVTLAWCEGKKFQDVMKMTKMFEGSLIRVLRRHDELLDQLHSAAMSVGDDALSQKFTAGRKILKRGVVFASSLYL
;
A
#
# COMPACT_ATOMS: atom_id res chain seq x y z
N ALA A 1 -6.63 -10.19 10.49
CA ALA A 1 -8.00 -9.67 10.71
C ALA A 1 -8.00 -8.34 11.47
N ASP A 2 -7.20 -8.20 12.54
CA ASP A 2 -7.20 -7.00 13.41
C ASP A 2 -6.80 -5.69 12.70
N ALA A 3 -5.70 -5.69 11.92
CA ALA A 3 -5.20 -4.48 11.26
C ALA A 3 -6.20 -3.84 10.27
N TRP A 4 -6.97 -4.65 9.55
CA TRP A 4 -7.99 -4.17 8.62
C TRP A 4 -9.15 -3.45 9.33
N LYS A 5 -9.58 -4.01 10.47
CA LYS A 5 -10.62 -3.40 11.32
C LYS A 5 -10.15 -2.04 11.83
N ARG A 6 -8.93 -1.99 12.38
CA ARG A 6 -8.31 -0.75 12.90
C ARG A 6 -8.18 0.34 11.83
N LEU A 7 -7.86 -0.02 10.58
CA LEU A 7 -7.80 0.93 9.48
C LEU A 7 -9.18 1.52 9.16
N ARG A 8 -10.24 0.70 9.10
CA ARG A 8 -11.60 1.19 8.87
C ARG A 8 -12.11 2.06 10.02
N GLU A 9 -11.80 1.69 11.27
CA GLU A 9 -12.11 2.50 12.45
C GLU A 9 -11.42 3.87 12.41
N ALA A 10 -10.13 3.91 12.03
CA ALA A 10 -9.41 5.16 11.85
C ALA A 10 -10.01 6.02 10.72
N ALA A 11 -10.33 5.43 9.58
CA ALA A 11 -10.96 6.13 8.46
C ALA A 11 -12.34 6.70 8.83
N SER A 12 -13.18 5.94 9.55
CA SER A 12 -14.48 6.41 10.06
C SER A 12 -14.31 7.57 11.04
N ARG A 13 -13.33 7.49 11.95
CA ARG A 13 -13.02 8.61 12.85
C ARG A 13 -12.62 9.87 12.11
N VAL A 14 -11.78 9.76 11.08
CA VAL A 14 -11.37 10.91 10.24
C VAL A 14 -12.58 11.50 9.52
N ALA A 15 -13.39 10.67 8.87
CA ALA A 15 -14.60 11.09 8.17
C ALA A 15 -15.60 11.80 9.09
N ARG A 16 -15.80 11.29 10.31
CA ARG A 16 -16.68 11.93 11.29
C ARG A 16 -16.19 13.33 11.68
N VAL A 17 -14.91 13.46 12.01
CA VAL A 17 -14.31 14.76 12.37
C VAL A 17 -14.39 15.75 11.20
N GLN A 18 -14.15 15.29 9.97
CA GLN A 18 -14.30 16.14 8.79
C GLN A 18 -15.71 16.72 8.65
N ARG A 19 -16.76 15.92 8.90
CA ARG A 19 -18.14 16.42 8.92
C ARG A 19 -18.42 17.38 10.08
N GLU A 20 -17.90 17.10 11.27
CA GLU A 20 -18.01 18.00 12.42
C GLU A 20 -17.36 19.37 12.11
N CYS A 21 -16.32 19.40 11.27
CA CYS A 21 -15.69 20.62 10.77
C CYS A 21 -16.39 21.26 9.55
N GLY A 22 -17.58 20.77 9.15
CA GLY A 22 -18.37 21.34 8.06
C GLY A 22 -17.96 20.91 6.65
N ILE A 23 -17.12 19.88 6.51
CA ILE A 23 -16.81 19.29 5.20
C ILE A 23 -17.93 18.33 4.82
N GLU A 24 -18.59 18.56 3.68
CA GLU A 24 -19.58 17.62 3.15
C GLU A 24 -18.88 16.37 2.60
N LEU A 25 -19.10 15.21 3.26
CA LEU A 25 -18.68 13.91 2.75
C LEU A 25 -19.63 12.79 3.15
N ASP A 26 -19.70 11.76 2.31
CA ASP A 26 -20.27 10.48 2.67
C ASP A 26 -19.22 9.64 3.42
N GLU A 27 -19.43 9.41 4.72
CA GLU A 27 -18.54 8.60 5.55
C GLU A 27 -18.45 7.16 5.06
N LYS A 28 -19.57 6.57 4.62
CA LYS A 28 -19.55 5.17 4.15
C LYS A 28 -18.73 5.06 2.88
N GLY A 29 -19.02 5.93 1.90
CA GLY A 29 -18.24 6.05 0.68
C GLY A 29 -16.76 6.30 0.93
N TYR A 30 -16.38 7.18 1.87
CA TYR A 30 -14.99 7.43 2.23
C TYR A 30 -14.28 6.16 2.75
N VAL A 31 -14.90 5.44 3.68
CA VAL A 31 -14.32 4.21 4.24
C VAL A 31 -14.23 3.10 3.17
N GLU A 32 -15.15 3.04 2.22
CA GLU A 32 -15.17 2.06 1.13
C GLU A 32 -14.11 2.30 0.05
N GLN A 33 -13.50 3.49 0.00
CA GLN A 33 -12.37 3.76 -0.91
C GLN A 33 -11.15 2.89 -0.59
N PHE A 34 -10.96 2.51 0.68
CA PHE A 34 -9.92 1.58 1.08
C PHE A 34 -10.34 0.17 0.69
N ARG A 35 -9.55 -0.48 -0.17
CA ARG A 35 -9.81 -1.86 -0.62
C ARG A 35 -8.70 -2.78 -0.13
N ASN A 36 -9.07 -3.94 0.39
CA ASN A 36 -8.13 -4.95 0.89
C ASN A 36 -7.87 -6.10 -0.11
N SER A 37 -8.46 -6.04 -1.30
CA SER A 37 -8.45 -7.14 -2.27
C SER A 37 -7.06 -7.55 -2.78
N LEU A 38 -6.05 -6.70 -2.62
CA LEU A 38 -4.67 -6.96 -3.05
C LEU A 38 -3.71 -7.26 -1.89
N VAL A 39 -4.19 -7.29 -0.65
CA VAL A 39 -3.33 -7.54 0.52
C VAL A 39 -2.61 -8.88 0.40
N ASP A 40 -3.36 -9.95 0.10
CA ASP A 40 -2.79 -11.30 -0.01
C ASP A 40 -1.87 -11.44 -1.24
N VAL A 41 -2.19 -10.73 -2.32
CA VAL A 41 -1.41 -10.70 -3.57
C VAL A 41 -0.05 -10.04 -3.32
N THR A 42 -0.06 -8.86 -2.68
CA THR A 42 1.17 -8.11 -2.34
C THR A 42 1.99 -8.87 -1.29
N LEU A 43 1.36 -9.50 -0.30
CA LEU A 43 2.06 -10.31 0.69
C LEU A 43 2.76 -11.51 0.04
N ALA A 44 2.05 -12.28 -0.79
CA ALA A 44 2.61 -13.40 -1.54
C ALA A 44 3.81 -12.97 -2.42
N TRP A 45 3.75 -11.77 -3.00
CA TRP A 45 4.89 -11.20 -3.71
C TRP A 45 6.06 -10.87 -2.76
N CYS A 46 5.81 -10.28 -1.60
CA CYS A 46 6.87 -10.02 -0.62
C CYS A 46 7.48 -11.31 -0.04
N GLU A 47 6.72 -12.40 0.05
CA GLU A 47 7.21 -13.73 0.46
C GLU A 47 8.06 -14.44 -0.61
N GLY A 48 8.25 -13.83 -1.78
CA GLY A 48 9.13 -14.37 -2.82
C GLY A 48 8.45 -15.24 -3.87
N LYS A 49 7.11 -15.38 -3.87
CA LYS A 49 6.41 -16.19 -4.90
C LYS A 49 6.67 -15.68 -6.32
N LYS A 50 6.66 -16.56 -7.31
CA LYS A 50 6.88 -16.15 -8.71
C LYS A 50 5.74 -15.25 -9.19
N PHE A 51 6.03 -14.30 -10.08
CA PHE A 51 5.03 -13.36 -10.59
C PHE A 51 3.82 -14.08 -11.21
N GLN A 52 4.06 -15.17 -11.95
CA GLN A 52 3.01 -16.00 -12.54
C GLN A 52 2.06 -16.61 -11.49
N ASP A 53 2.54 -16.95 -10.30
CA ASP A 53 1.71 -17.53 -9.25
C ASP A 53 0.90 -16.45 -8.52
N VAL A 54 1.50 -15.28 -8.32
CA VAL A 54 0.80 -14.10 -7.78
C VAL A 54 -0.32 -13.64 -8.73
N MET A 55 -0.08 -13.71 -10.06
CA MET A 55 -1.10 -13.38 -11.06
C MET A 55 -2.32 -14.31 -11.03
N LYS A 56 -2.18 -15.56 -10.58
CA LYS A 56 -3.32 -16.49 -10.42
C LYS A 56 -4.21 -16.12 -9.22
N MET A 57 -3.74 -15.30 -8.29
CA MET A 57 -4.48 -14.87 -7.10
C MET A 57 -5.40 -13.67 -7.37
N THR A 58 -5.31 -13.05 -8.55
CA THR A 58 -6.08 -11.85 -8.91
C THR A 58 -6.58 -11.93 -10.35
N LYS A 59 -7.66 -11.21 -10.65
CA LYS A 59 -8.18 -11.04 -12.03
C LYS A 59 -7.68 -9.76 -12.69
N MET A 60 -6.78 -9.02 -12.04
CA MET A 60 -6.20 -7.80 -12.60
C MET A 60 -5.22 -8.12 -13.72
N PHE A 61 -5.12 -7.21 -14.68
CA PHE A 61 -4.04 -7.25 -15.68
C PHE A 61 -2.66 -7.07 -15.04
N GLU A 62 -1.65 -7.73 -15.62
CA GLU A 62 -0.26 -7.76 -15.16
C GLU A 62 0.30 -6.34 -14.99
N GLY A 63 0.12 -5.51 -16.02
CA GLY A 63 0.60 -4.12 -15.99
C GLY A 63 -0.05 -3.28 -14.88
N SER A 64 -1.30 -3.57 -14.54
CA SER A 64 -1.98 -2.91 -13.42
C SER A 64 -1.43 -3.36 -12.07
N LEU A 65 -1.12 -4.64 -11.90
CA LEU A 65 -0.45 -5.12 -10.69
C LEU A 65 0.96 -4.53 -10.56
N ILE A 66 1.73 -4.51 -11.65
CA ILE A 66 3.08 -3.90 -11.67
C ILE A 66 3.02 -2.42 -11.23
N ARG A 67 2.08 -1.65 -11.79
CA ARG A 67 1.86 -0.25 -11.39
C ARG A 67 1.50 -0.11 -9.91
N VAL A 68 0.65 -0.99 -9.39
CA VAL A 68 0.28 -0.99 -7.96
C VAL A 68 1.50 -1.26 -7.09
N LEU A 69 2.31 -2.27 -7.40
CA LEU A 69 3.51 -2.61 -6.62
C LEU A 69 4.57 -1.49 -6.68
N ARG A 70 4.75 -0.85 -7.83
CA ARG A 70 5.60 0.35 -7.95
C ARG A 70 5.09 1.52 -7.10
N ARG A 71 3.78 1.78 -7.11
CA ARG A 71 3.17 2.79 -6.25
C ARG A 71 3.31 2.46 -4.76
N HIS A 72 3.31 1.18 -4.38
CA HIS A 72 3.60 0.78 -3.00
C HIS A 72 5.05 1.09 -2.62
N ASP A 73 6.00 0.92 -3.53
CA ASP A 73 7.39 1.30 -3.29
C ASP A 73 7.56 2.80 -3.03
N GLU A 74 6.92 3.62 -3.86
CA GLU A 74 6.90 5.08 -3.71
C GLU A 74 6.28 5.50 -2.38
N LEU A 75 5.15 4.89 -1.99
CA LEU A 75 4.50 5.14 -0.71
C LEU A 75 5.43 4.80 0.47
N LEU A 76 6.12 3.65 0.41
CA LEU A 76 7.07 3.28 1.47
C LEU A 76 8.25 4.25 1.57
N ASP A 77 8.67 4.86 0.45
CA ASP A 77 9.72 5.88 0.45
C ASP A 77 9.28 7.19 1.12
N GLN A 78 8.04 7.60 0.82
CA GLN A 78 7.42 8.77 1.45
C GLN A 78 7.26 8.55 2.96
N LEU A 79 6.84 7.35 3.37
CA LEU A 79 6.71 6.98 4.77
C LEU A 79 8.06 6.88 5.49
N HIS A 80 9.11 6.38 4.82
CA HIS A 80 10.48 6.43 5.33
C HIS A 80 10.92 7.87 5.62
N SER A 81 10.74 8.77 4.64
CA SER A 81 11.10 10.19 4.79
C SER A 81 10.30 10.89 5.90
N ALA A 82 9.01 10.59 6.03
CA ALA A 82 8.16 11.11 7.09
C ALA A 82 8.59 10.59 8.48
N ALA A 83 8.91 9.31 8.61
CA ALA A 83 9.39 8.72 9.87
C ALA A 83 10.73 9.34 10.31
N MET A 84 11.66 9.54 9.38
CA MET A 84 12.92 10.25 9.65
C MET A 84 12.68 11.68 10.14
N SER A 85 11.71 12.38 9.54
CA SER A 85 11.40 13.77 9.89
C SER A 85 10.79 13.92 11.29
N VAL A 86 10.13 12.88 11.80
CA VAL A 86 9.59 12.82 13.17
C VAL A 86 10.60 12.24 14.18
N GLY A 87 11.75 11.73 13.70
CA GLY A 87 12.80 11.15 14.54
C GLY A 87 12.55 9.68 14.95
N ASP A 88 11.71 8.95 14.22
CA ASP A 88 11.46 7.52 14.46
C ASP A 88 12.31 6.65 13.52
N ASP A 89 13.56 6.42 13.92
CA ASP A 89 14.54 5.62 13.17
C ASP A 89 14.10 4.16 13.02
N ALA A 90 13.47 3.58 14.04
CA ALA A 90 13.04 2.19 14.01
C ALA A 90 11.93 1.97 12.97
N LEU A 91 10.98 2.91 12.88
CA LEU A 91 9.93 2.87 11.88
C LEU A 91 10.47 3.15 10.47
N SER A 92 11.37 4.11 10.34
CA SER A 92 12.08 4.42 9.09
C SER A 92 12.79 3.18 8.51
N GLN A 93 13.53 2.44 9.35
CA GLN A 93 14.22 1.21 8.94
C GLN A 93 13.24 0.10 8.51
N LYS A 94 12.08 -0.01 9.17
CA LYS A 94 11.04 -0.97 8.77
C LYS A 94 10.53 -0.69 7.35
N PHE A 95 10.32 0.57 6.99
CA PHE A 95 9.92 0.93 5.63
C PHE A 95 11.02 0.63 4.62
N THR A 96 12.27 0.94 4.93
CA THR A 96 13.41 0.58 4.07
C THR A 96 13.52 -0.94 3.86
N ALA A 97 13.33 -1.74 4.92
CA ALA A 97 13.33 -3.20 4.82
C ALA A 97 12.19 -3.72 3.94
N GLY A 98 10.98 -3.17 4.11
CA GLY A 98 9.81 -3.50 3.27
C GLY A 98 10.06 -3.23 1.79
N ARG A 99 10.68 -2.08 1.45
CA ARG A 99 11.05 -1.75 0.06
C ARG A 99 12.01 -2.77 -0.55
N LYS A 100 13.03 -3.19 0.20
CA LYS A 100 14.01 -4.18 -0.27
C LYS A 100 13.35 -5.51 -0.65
N ILE A 101 12.35 -5.93 0.12
CA ILE A 101 11.60 -7.16 -0.14
C ILE A 101 10.68 -7.01 -1.37
N LEU A 102 10.06 -5.84 -1.52
CA LEU A 102 9.15 -5.52 -2.61
C LEU A 102 9.88 -5.43 -3.97
N LYS A 103 11.07 -4.80 -3.99
CA LYS A 103 11.87 -4.50 -5.19
C LYS A 103 12.59 -5.72 -5.76
N ARG A 104 11.90 -6.53 -6.56
CA ARG A 104 12.52 -7.66 -7.26
C ARG A 104 11.92 -7.96 -8.63
N GLY A 105 12.64 -8.73 -9.44
CA GLY A 105 12.14 -9.33 -10.68
C GLY A 105 11.53 -8.34 -11.69
N VAL A 106 10.60 -8.86 -12.50
CA VAL A 106 10.01 -8.14 -13.66
C VAL A 106 9.27 -6.85 -13.29
N VAL A 107 8.75 -6.74 -12.06
CA VAL A 107 7.99 -5.58 -11.58
C VAL A 107 8.86 -4.30 -11.58
N PHE A 108 10.17 -4.45 -11.39
CA PHE A 108 11.13 -3.36 -11.30
C PHE A 108 12.16 -3.36 -12.43
N ALA A 109 11.86 -4.03 -13.55
CA ALA A 109 12.67 -3.90 -14.76
C ALA A 109 12.68 -2.44 -15.26
N SER A 110 13.83 -2.00 -15.78
CA SER A 110 14.01 -0.65 -16.32
C SER A 110 13.16 -0.42 -17.57
N SER A 111 12.78 0.83 -17.80
CA SER A 111 12.18 1.24 -19.07
C SER A 111 13.19 1.06 -20.21
N LEU A 112 12.70 0.78 -21.41
CA LEU A 112 13.53 0.74 -22.63
C LEU A 112 13.92 2.14 -23.14
N TYR A 113 13.31 3.20 -22.60
CA TYR A 113 13.57 4.60 -22.95
C TYR A 113 14.50 5.31 -21.96
N LEU A 114 15.07 4.58 -21.00
CA LEU A 114 16.02 5.10 -20.02
C LEU A 114 17.45 4.69 -20.38
#